data_AF-A0A840SHJ9-F1
#
_entry.id   AF-A0A840SHJ9-F1
#
_cell.length_a   1.000
_cell.length_b   1.000
_cell.length_c   1.000
_cell.angle_alpha   90.00
_cell.angle_beta   90.00
_cell.angle_gamma   90.00
#
_symmetry.space_group_name_H-M   'P 1'
#
loop_
_entity.id
_entity.type
_entity.pdbx_description
1 polymer ?
#
loop_
_entity_poly.entity_id
_entity_poly.type
_entity_poly.pdbx_seq_one_letter_code
_entity_poly.pdbx_strand_id
1 'polypeptide(L)'
;MIHPAKLNQLKAGQKRRKLALTFGELERDIAGIAEKGTAYNFSQMPRSEYVKTITRIVLEDPKLTQENARQLNELLNQTPFDERRTCNIARNILLSIIGTFPAEWDLVIAPHTQEKVSVEQRNFFKGMCVYAEDIRSPFNVGSIFRTAEAMGCEKVYISPNCTDPEQPKAIRSGMGCIETLGYTRCSLDELPEDKPIFVLETGGTPLNEFKFPKEGIVIIGSEELGVSPEALKKANAGIVSIPMTGLKASLNVGVAFGILMQAWVNSLN
;
A
#
# COMPACT_ATOMS: atom_id res chain seq x y z
N MET A 1 18.16 -16.84 7.64
CA MET A 1 17.06 -17.76 7.28
C MET A 1 16.98 -18.96 8.22
N ILE A 2 15.83 -19.64 8.35
CA ILE A 2 15.64 -20.78 9.26
C ILE A 2 16.20 -22.08 8.67
N HIS A 3 16.88 -22.91 9.48
CA HIS A 3 17.38 -24.20 9.00
C HIS A 3 16.21 -25.18 8.71
N PRO A 4 16.24 -25.99 7.63
CA PRO A 4 15.10 -26.86 7.26
C PRO A 4 14.71 -27.86 8.36
N ALA A 5 15.68 -28.41 9.08
CA ALA A 5 15.42 -29.30 10.22
C ALA A 5 14.55 -28.65 11.32
N LYS A 6 14.68 -27.34 11.55
CA LYS A 6 13.87 -26.62 12.54
C LYS A 6 12.44 -26.39 12.04
N LEU A 7 12.22 -26.30 10.72
CA LEU A 7 10.88 -26.17 10.15
C LEU A 7 10.02 -27.39 10.43
N ASN A 8 10.60 -28.59 10.38
CA ASN A 8 9.88 -29.85 10.62
C ASN A 8 9.38 -30.01 12.06
N GLN A 9 9.99 -29.29 13.01
CA GLN A 9 9.60 -29.29 14.43
C GLN A 9 8.42 -28.35 14.74
N LEU A 10 8.02 -27.48 13.80
CA LEU A 10 6.95 -26.50 14.00
C LEU A 10 5.56 -27.10 13.81
N LYS A 11 4.58 -26.62 14.60
CA LYS A 11 3.15 -26.91 14.37
C LYS A 11 2.72 -26.43 12.99
N ALA A 12 1.77 -27.13 12.35
CA ALA A 12 1.37 -26.90 10.96
C ALA A 12 1.11 -25.41 10.61
N GLY A 13 0.33 -24.68 11.41
CA GLY A 13 0.07 -23.26 11.16
C GLY A 13 1.29 -22.34 11.31
N GLN A 14 2.18 -22.65 12.27
CA GLN A 14 3.44 -21.92 12.45
C GLN A 14 4.43 -22.23 11.32
N LYS A 15 4.50 -23.49 10.89
CA LYS A 15 5.31 -23.96 9.77
C LYS A 15 4.95 -23.21 8.48
N ARG A 16 3.66 -23.16 8.13
CA ARG A 16 3.16 -22.45 6.93
C ARG A 16 3.56 -20.98 6.93
N ARG A 17 3.32 -20.26 8.03
CA ARG A 17 3.69 -18.84 8.17
C ARG A 17 5.20 -18.65 8.03
N LYS A 18 6.00 -19.50 8.67
CA LYS A 18 7.46 -19.37 8.62
C LYS A 18 8.01 -19.68 7.24
N LEU A 19 7.47 -20.68 6.54
CA LEU A 19 7.81 -20.99 5.14
C LEU A 19 7.45 -19.81 4.22
N ALA A 20 6.25 -19.25 4.32
CA ALA A 20 5.82 -18.12 3.49
C ALA A 20 6.75 -16.90 3.66
N LEU A 21 7.13 -16.58 4.91
CA LEU A 21 8.12 -15.52 5.20
C LEU A 21 9.49 -15.84 4.59
N THR A 22 9.96 -17.08 4.74
CA THR A 22 11.27 -17.52 4.24
C THR A 22 11.34 -17.44 2.71
N PHE A 23 10.29 -17.86 2.01
CA PHE A 23 10.22 -17.70 0.55
C PHE A 23 10.24 -16.23 0.14
N GLY A 24 9.58 -15.35 0.89
CA GLY A 24 9.64 -13.91 0.63
C GLY A 24 11.04 -13.31 0.85
N GLU A 25 11.75 -13.75 1.89
CA GLU A 25 13.16 -13.36 2.12
C GLU A 25 14.06 -13.85 0.97
N LEU A 26 13.85 -15.07 0.49
CA LEU A 26 14.57 -15.63 -0.66
C LEU A 26 14.28 -14.86 -1.96
N GLU A 27 13.03 -14.47 -2.23
CA GLU A 27 12.70 -13.64 -3.40
C GLU A 27 13.51 -12.33 -3.41
N ARG A 28 13.67 -11.68 -2.25
CA ARG A 28 14.46 -10.45 -2.10
C ARG A 28 15.96 -10.70 -2.26
N ASP A 29 16.47 -11.78 -1.67
CA ASP A 29 17.86 -12.20 -1.82
C ASP A 29 18.23 -12.51 -3.27
N ILE A 30 17.38 -13.25 -3.99
CA ILE A 30 17.57 -13.54 -5.41
C ILE A 30 17.54 -12.27 -6.27
N ALA A 31 16.72 -11.28 -5.89
CA ALA A 31 16.62 -9.99 -6.56
C ALA A 31 17.73 -8.99 -6.16
N GLY A 32 18.63 -9.33 -5.24
CA GLY A 32 19.72 -8.45 -4.78
C GLY A 32 19.27 -7.34 -3.83
N ILE A 33 18.07 -7.44 -3.26
CA ILE A 33 17.45 -6.43 -2.37
C ILE A 33 17.14 -7.01 -0.98
N ALA A 34 17.94 -7.98 -0.51
CA ALA A 34 17.77 -8.55 0.83
C ALA A 34 17.95 -7.50 1.93
N GLU A 35 17.14 -7.60 2.99
CA GLU A 35 17.29 -6.77 4.19
C GLU A 35 18.53 -7.20 4.99
N LYS A 36 19.04 -6.29 5.82
CA LYS A 36 20.16 -6.56 6.71
C LYS A 36 19.83 -7.74 7.63
N GLY A 37 20.57 -8.84 7.49
CA GLY A 37 20.39 -10.06 8.29
C GLY A 37 19.41 -11.08 7.71
N THR A 38 18.75 -10.80 6.58
CA THR A 38 17.84 -11.77 5.91
C THR A 38 18.46 -12.44 4.69
N ALA A 39 19.62 -11.97 4.23
CA ALA A 39 20.34 -12.57 3.11
C ALA A 39 20.65 -14.06 3.34
N TYR A 40 20.69 -14.83 2.26
CA TYR A 40 21.03 -16.24 2.31
C TYR A 40 22.49 -16.41 2.73
N ASN A 41 22.74 -17.16 3.81
CA ASN A 41 24.07 -17.23 4.45
C ASN A 41 24.49 -18.63 4.90
N PHE A 42 23.84 -19.69 4.42
CA PHE A 42 24.27 -21.06 4.73
C PHE A 42 25.53 -21.41 3.94
N SER A 43 26.63 -21.73 4.64
CA SER A 43 27.93 -22.02 4.02
C SER A 43 28.05 -23.40 3.39
N GLN A 44 27.24 -24.36 3.84
CA GLN A 44 27.32 -25.78 3.44
C GLN A 44 26.18 -26.21 2.50
N MET A 45 25.32 -25.28 2.08
CA MET A 45 24.16 -25.57 1.24
C MET A 45 24.03 -24.49 0.18
N PRO A 46 24.00 -24.83 -1.13
CA PRO A 46 23.65 -23.87 -2.16
C PRO A 46 22.22 -23.35 -1.97
N ARG A 47 21.98 -22.07 -2.29
CA ARG A 47 20.65 -21.46 -2.20
C ARG A 47 19.60 -22.25 -2.98
N SER A 48 19.95 -22.69 -4.19
CA SER A 48 19.08 -23.53 -5.03
C SER A 48 18.66 -24.82 -4.34
N GLU A 49 19.58 -25.51 -3.66
CA GLU A 49 19.27 -26.73 -2.90
C GLU A 49 18.45 -26.44 -1.64
N TYR A 50 18.67 -25.30 -0.99
CA TYR A 50 17.82 -24.85 0.11
C TYR A 50 16.39 -24.59 -0.35
N VAL A 51 16.21 -23.84 -1.44
CA VAL A 51 14.89 -23.58 -2.05
C VAL A 51 14.17 -24.89 -2.36
N LYS A 52 14.85 -25.84 -3.04
CA LYS A 52 14.28 -27.17 -3.30
C LYS A 52 13.87 -27.88 -2.02
N THR A 53 14.71 -27.84 -0.98
CA THR A 53 14.45 -28.49 0.30
C THR A 53 13.20 -27.94 0.97
N ILE A 54 13.08 -26.62 1.10
CA ILE A 54 11.90 -26.03 1.74
C ILE A 54 10.63 -26.16 0.89
N THR A 55 10.75 -26.23 -0.45
CA THR A 55 9.61 -26.54 -1.34
C THR A 55 9.13 -27.97 -1.16
N ARG A 56 10.01 -28.95 -0.95
CA ARG A 56 9.60 -30.32 -0.60
C ARG A 56 8.82 -30.36 0.73
N ILE A 57 9.17 -29.52 1.70
CA ILE A 57 8.39 -29.38 2.93
C ILE A 57 6.97 -28.82 2.65
N VAL A 58 6.81 -27.95 1.64
CA VAL A 58 5.47 -27.48 1.22
C VAL A 58 4.65 -28.60 0.60
N LEU A 59 5.28 -29.49 -0.20
CA LEU A 59 4.62 -30.64 -0.81
C LEU A 59 4.01 -31.62 0.22
N GLU A 60 4.53 -31.62 1.43
CA GLU A 60 4.02 -32.44 2.56
C GLU A 60 2.83 -31.80 3.29
N ASP A 61 2.40 -30.58 2.93
CA ASP A 61 1.30 -29.91 3.65
C ASP A 61 -0.05 -30.56 3.34
N PRO A 62 -0.83 -31.00 4.36
CA PRO A 62 -2.09 -31.69 4.14
C PRO A 62 -3.20 -30.82 3.53
N LYS A 63 -3.02 -29.48 3.50
CA LYS A 63 -3.96 -28.56 2.85
C LYS A 63 -3.57 -28.22 1.42
N LEU A 64 -2.49 -28.81 0.88
CA LEU A 64 -2.07 -28.59 -0.49
C LEU A 64 -3.02 -29.29 -1.47
N THR A 65 -3.49 -28.58 -2.49
CA THR A 65 -4.31 -29.17 -3.56
C THR A 65 -3.45 -29.99 -4.51
N GLN A 66 -4.05 -30.99 -5.19
CA GLN A 66 -3.32 -31.80 -6.18
C GLN A 66 -2.73 -30.95 -7.31
N GLU A 67 -3.46 -29.91 -7.75
CA GLU A 67 -2.99 -28.99 -8.79
C GLU A 67 -1.74 -28.21 -8.34
N ASN A 68 -1.78 -27.65 -7.12
CA ASN A 68 -0.63 -26.92 -6.57
C ASN A 68 0.58 -27.85 -6.33
N ALA A 69 0.33 -29.10 -5.94
CA ALA A 69 1.38 -30.11 -5.80
C ALA A 69 2.03 -30.45 -7.15
N ARG A 70 1.23 -30.61 -8.21
CA ARG A 70 1.75 -30.83 -9.57
C ARG A 70 2.63 -29.67 -10.02
N GLN A 71 2.15 -28.44 -9.85
CA GLN A 71 2.88 -27.23 -10.24
C GLN A 71 4.24 -27.11 -9.51
N LEU A 72 4.29 -27.37 -8.20
CA LEU A 72 5.55 -27.36 -7.46
C LEU A 72 6.51 -28.46 -7.91
N ASN A 73 6.01 -29.66 -8.24
CA ASN A 73 6.84 -30.75 -8.75
C ASN A 73 7.42 -30.44 -10.14
N GLU A 74 6.65 -29.80 -11.02
CA GLU A 74 7.15 -29.35 -12.33
C GLU A 74 8.32 -28.37 -12.17
N LEU A 75 8.17 -27.38 -11.28
CA LEU A 75 9.22 -26.39 -10.98
C LEU A 75 10.48 -27.02 -10.36
N LEU A 76 10.31 -28.01 -9.47
CA LEU A 76 11.44 -28.72 -8.86
C LEU A 76 12.27 -29.52 -9.87
N ASN A 77 11.65 -29.98 -10.95
CA ASN A 77 12.29 -30.79 -12.00
C ASN A 77 12.74 -29.97 -13.21
N GLN A 78 12.41 -28.67 -13.25
CA GLN A 78 12.80 -27.78 -14.34
C GLN A 78 14.32 -27.60 -14.41
N THR A 79 14.86 -27.63 -15.63
CA THR A 79 16.28 -27.36 -15.91
C THR A 79 16.39 -26.25 -16.98
N PRO A 80 17.02 -25.09 -16.68
CA PRO A 80 17.61 -24.73 -15.40
C PRO A 80 16.56 -24.52 -14.30
N PHE A 81 16.94 -24.75 -13.04
CA PHE A 81 16.06 -24.56 -11.90
C PHE A 81 15.80 -23.06 -11.66
N ASP A 82 14.54 -22.65 -11.72
CA ASP A 82 14.14 -21.27 -11.46
C ASP A 82 13.83 -21.07 -9.97
N GLU A 83 14.85 -20.63 -9.23
CA GLU A 83 14.74 -20.35 -7.80
C GLU A 83 13.63 -19.33 -7.51
N ARG A 84 13.58 -18.24 -8.29
CA ARG A 84 12.68 -17.11 -8.04
C ARG A 84 11.23 -17.51 -8.28
N ARG A 85 10.96 -18.18 -9.40
CA ARG A 85 9.62 -18.67 -9.74
C ARG A 85 9.14 -19.70 -8.73
N THR A 86 10.01 -20.62 -8.31
CA THR A 86 9.69 -21.61 -7.27
C THR A 86 9.33 -20.93 -5.96
N CYS A 87 10.11 -19.95 -5.52
CA CYS A 87 9.82 -19.19 -4.30
C CYS A 87 8.48 -18.47 -4.38
N ASN A 88 8.21 -17.80 -5.50
CA ASN A 88 6.97 -17.06 -5.72
C ASN A 88 5.72 -17.96 -5.66
N ILE A 89 5.74 -19.08 -6.40
CA ILE A 89 4.62 -20.02 -6.45
C ILE A 89 4.41 -20.68 -5.08
N ALA A 90 5.47 -21.18 -4.44
CA ALA A 90 5.37 -21.81 -3.12
C ALA A 90 4.84 -20.83 -2.05
N ARG A 91 5.28 -19.57 -2.08
CA ARG A 91 4.78 -18.51 -1.18
C ARG A 91 3.29 -18.26 -1.40
N ASN A 92 2.84 -18.07 -2.65
CA ASN A 92 1.44 -17.79 -2.96
C ASN A 92 0.51 -18.93 -2.55
N ILE A 93 0.92 -20.18 -2.76
CA ILE A 93 0.19 -21.37 -2.31
C ILE A 93 0.03 -21.35 -0.79
N LEU A 94 1.13 -21.13 -0.04
CA LEU A 94 1.08 -21.09 1.42
C LEU A 94 0.17 -19.98 1.95
N LEU A 95 0.22 -18.80 1.35
CA LEU A 95 -0.61 -17.65 1.70
C LEU A 95 -2.11 -17.97 1.49
N SER A 96 -2.45 -18.58 0.34
CA SER A 96 -3.79 -19.08 0.06
C SER A 96 -4.28 -20.08 1.13
N ILE A 97 -3.43 -21.03 1.53
CA ILE A 97 -3.74 -22.03 2.58
C ILE A 97 -3.95 -21.38 3.96
N ILE A 98 -3.18 -20.34 4.29
CA ILE A 98 -3.29 -19.63 5.58
C ILE A 98 -4.59 -18.78 5.62
N GLY A 99 -5.21 -18.49 4.47
CA GLY A 99 -6.32 -17.55 4.37
C GLY A 99 -5.87 -16.09 4.52
N THR A 100 -4.55 -15.86 4.47
CA THR A 100 -3.95 -14.55 4.32
C THR A 100 -3.59 -14.43 2.86
N PHE A 101 -4.45 -13.83 2.04
CA PHE A 101 -3.96 -13.30 0.77
C PHE A 101 -2.80 -12.36 1.10
N PRO A 102 -1.69 -12.35 0.34
CA PRO A 102 -0.86 -11.16 0.35
C PRO A 102 -1.82 -10.06 -0.06
N ALA A 103 -2.22 -9.22 0.89
CA ALA A 103 -2.61 -7.89 0.50
C ALA A 103 -1.38 -7.38 -0.29
N GLU A 104 -1.57 -6.72 -1.43
CA GLU A 104 -0.49 -6.32 -2.36
C GLU A 104 0.73 -5.65 -1.68
N TRP A 105 0.57 -5.21 -0.44
CA TRP A 105 1.48 -4.58 0.53
C TRP A 105 2.48 -5.53 1.22
N ASP A 106 2.30 -6.85 1.20
CA ASP A 106 3.29 -7.82 1.76
C ASP A 106 4.47 -8.08 0.80
N LEU A 107 4.46 -7.45 -0.39
CA LEU A 107 5.48 -7.62 -1.43
C LEU A 107 6.39 -6.41 -1.64
N VAL A 108 6.21 -5.32 -0.89
CA VAL A 108 7.02 -4.11 -1.07
C VAL A 108 7.41 -3.49 0.27
N ILE A 109 8.58 -3.87 0.78
CA ILE A 109 9.44 -2.89 1.46
C ILE A 109 10.44 -2.50 0.39
N ALA A 110 10.18 -1.40 -0.31
CA ALA A 110 11.27 -0.70 -0.97
C ALA A 110 12.24 -0.30 0.16
N PRO A 111 13.56 -0.46 -0.01
CA PRO A 111 14.50 0.18 0.89
C PRO A 111 14.26 1.69 0.73
N HIS A 112 13.53 2.28 1.66
CA HIS A 112 13.77 3.69 1.95
C HIS A 112 15.19 3.70 2.48
N THR A 113 16.11 4.18 1.65
CA THR A 113 17.35 4.76 2.16
C THR A 113 16.95 5.61 3.36
N GLN A 114 17.48 5.29 4.54
CA GLN A 114 17.31 6.08 5.75
C GLN A 114 18.02 7.44 5.64
N GLU A 115 18.05 8.03 4.45
CA GLU A 115 18.21 9.46 4.31
C GLU A 115 16.81 10.03 4.49
N LYS A 116 16.60 10.66 5.65
CA LYS A 116 15.45 11.56 5.84
C LYS A 116 15.56 12.64 4.78
N VAL A 117 14.95 12.43 3.62
CA VAL A 117 14.72 13.49 2.65
C VAL A 117 13.76 14.44 3.36
N SER A 118 14.28 15.56 3.83
CA SER A 118 13.45 16.60 4.42
C SER A 118 12.41 17.05 3.40
N VAL A 119 11.20 17.42 3.84
CA VAL A 119 10.13 18.02 3.01
C VAL A 119 10.67 19.11 2.07
N GLU A 120 11.73 19.82 2.47
CA GLU A 120 12.40 20.88 1.72
C GLU A 120 13.15 20.43 0.44
N GLN A 121 13.41 19.13 0.25
CA GLN A 121 14.16 18.59 -0.88
C GLN A 121 13.30 17.93 -1.96
N ARG A 122 11.99 17.81 -1.75
CA ARG A 122 11.07 17.22 -2.74
C ARG A 122 10.42 18.30 -3.61
N ASN A 123 10.12 17.96 -4.85
CA ASN A 123 9.31 18.82 -5.72
C ASN A 123 7.83 18.69 -5.32
N PHE A 124 7.14 19.81 -5.17
CA PHE A 124 5.70 19.85 -4.88
C PHE A 124 5.05 21.11 -5.44
N PHE A 125 3.72 21.08 -5.59
CA PHE A 125 2.91 22.23 -5.97
C PHE A 125 2.64 23.08 -4.74
N LYS A 126 3.22 24.27 -4.68
CA LYS A 126 3.00 25.20 -3.57
C LYS A 126 1.52 25.53 -3.44
N GLY A 127 1.01 25.39 -2.23
CA GLY A 127 -0.36 25.66 -1.82
C GLY A 127 -1.34 24.53 -2.10
N MET A 128 -0.91 23.41 -2.70
CA MET A 128 -1.76 22.23 -2.93
C MET A 128 -1.83 21.38 -1.65
N CYS A 129 -2.99 21.33 -1.00
CA CYS A 129 -3.19 20.58 0.23
C CYS A 129 -4.36 19.60 0.12
N VAL A 130 -4.35 18.58 0.97
CA VAL A 130 -5.50 17.68 1.19
C VAL A 130 -5.91 17.71 2.66
N TYR A 131 -7.21 17.67 2.93
CA TYR A 131 -7.80 17.40 4.23
C TYR A 131 -8.57 16.07 4.16
N ALA A 132 -8.07 15.05 4.85
CA ALA A 132 -8.75 13.78 4.98
C ALA A 132 -9.72 13.84 6.17
N GLU A 133 -11.01 13.74 5.90
CA GLU A 133 -12.06 13.82 6.89
C GLU A 133 -12.58 12.42 7.25
N ASP A 134 -12.38 12.06 8.51
CA ASP A 134 -12.95 10.89 9.17
C ASP A 134 -12.67 9.56 8.44
N ILE A 135 -11.46 9.44 7.87
CA ILE A 135 -10.98 8.21 7.22
C ILE A 135 -10.71 7.15 8.28
N ARG A 136 -11.47 6.06 8.23
CA ARG A 136 -11.41 5.00 9.24
C ARG A 136 -10.46 3.87 8.87
N SER A 137 -10.27 3.61 7.58
CA SER A 137 -9.39 2.53 7.15
C SER A 137 -7.92 2.96 7.21
N PRO A 138 -7.05 2.27 7.98
CA PRO A 138 -5.63 2.59 8.00
C PRO A 138 -4.97 2.35 6.63
N PHE A 139 -5.53 1.44 5.84
CA PHE A 139 -5.11 1.24 4.45
C PHE A 139 -5.35 2.51 3.63
N ASN A 140 -6.55 3.09 3.71
CA ASN A 140 -6.90 4.28 2.96
C ASN A 140 -6.07 5.49 3.41
N VAL A 141 -5.82 5.61 4.72
CA VAL A 141 -4.88 6.62 5.25
C VAL A 141 -3.54 6.51 4.53
N GLY A 142 -2.86 5.37 4.58
CA GLY A 142 -1.57 5.22 3.89
C GLY A 142 -1.66 5.41 2.37
N SER A 143 -2.74 4.97 1.72
CA SER A 143 -2.97 5.19 0.29
C SER A 143 -3.09 6.68 -0.07
N ILE A 144 -3.77 7.46 0.78
CA ILE A 144 -3.90 8.92 0.64
C ILE A 144 -2.52 9.58 0.76
N PHE A 145 -1.72 9.23 1.77
CA PHE A 145 -0.36 9.78 1.91
C PHE A 145 0.52 9.44 0.71
N ARG A 146 0.47 8.19 0.24
CA ARG A 146 1.23 7.75 -0.94
C ARG A 146 0.82 8.50 -2.20
N THR A 147 -0.48 8.71 -2.40
CA THR A 147 -1.01 9.48 -3.53
C THR A 147 -0.63 10.95 -3.41
N ALA A 148 -0.76 11.54 -2.22
CA ALA A 148 -0.40 12.93 -1.97
C ALA A 148 1.08 13.19 -2.28
N GLU A 149 1.97 12.28 -1.87
CA GLU A 149 3.40 12.39 -2.11
C GLU A 149 3.70 12.30 -3.61
N ALA A 150 3.22 11.23 -4.26
CA ALA A 150 3.47 10.98 -5.68
C ALA A 150 2.95 12.10 -6.60
N MET A 151 1.89 12.79 -6.20
CA MET A 151 1.26 13.87 -6.98
C MET A 151 1.77 15.27 -6.60
N GLY A 152 2.77 15.36 -5.71
CA GLY A 152 3.37 16.64 -5.33
C GLY A 152 2.46 17.52 -4.46
N CYS A 153 1.59 16.93 -3.64
CA CYS A 153 0.83 17.66 -2.61
C CYS A 153 1.79 18.27 -1.59
N GLU A 154 1.64 19.54 -1.23
CA GLU A 154 2.48 20.24 -0.24
C GLU A 154 2.22 19.73 1.18
N LYS A 155 0.95 19.61 1.57
CA LYS A 155 0.59 19.31 2.96
C LYS A 155 -0.65 18.43 3.09
N VAL A 156 -0.58 17.49 4.02
CA VAL A 156 -1.70 16.64 4.43
C VAL A 156 -2.23 17.10 5.78
N TYR A 157 -3.50 17.40 5.83
CA TYR A 157 -4.27 17.60 7.04
C TYR A 157 -5.19 16.39 7.26
N ILE A 158 -5.41 16.02 8.52
CA ILE A 158 -6.33 14.93 8.88
C ILE A 158 -7.26 15.40 10.00
N SER A 159 -8.52 14.98 9.94
CA SER A 159 -9.49 15.29 11.00
C SER A 159 -9.15 14.60 12.32
N PRO A 160 -9.68 15.07 13.46
CA PRO A 160 -9.43 14.44 14.76
C PRO A 160 -9.90 12.98 14.84
N ASN A 161 -10.95 12.61 14.09
CA ASN A 161 -11.49 11.25 14.09
C ASN A 161 -10.84 10.35 13.04
N CYS A 162 -9.86 10.84 12.27
CA CYS A 162 -9.10 9.97 11.38
C CYS A 162 -8.31 8.93 12.17
N THR A 163 -8.31 7.73 11.62
CA THR A 163 -7.45 6.63 12.05
C THR A 163 -5.99 7.09 12.08
N ASP A 164 -5.25 6.71 13.13
CA ASP A 164 -3.88 7.16 13.36
C ASP A 164 -2.93 6.74 12.22
N PRO A 165 -2.28 7.70 11.51
CA PRO A 165 -1.30 7.40 10.46
C PRO A 165 -0.07 6.62 10.96
N GLU A 166 0.27 6.71 12.24
CA GLU A 166 1.46 6.07 12.81
C GLU A 166 1.24 4.60 13.18
N GLN A 167 0.03 4.07 13.02
CA GLN A 167 -0.19 2.66 13.32
C GLN A 167 0.46 1.75 12.25
N PRO A 168 0.82 0.51 12.61
CA PRO A 168 1.56 -0.38 11.71
C PRO A 168 0.90 -0.65 10.36
N LYS A 169 -0.44 -0.67 10.30
CA LYS A 169 -1.17 -0.89 9.03
C LYS A 169 -1.08 0.31 8.09
N ALA A 170 -1.17 1.54 8.62
CA ALA A 170 -1.10 2.77 7.83
C ALA A 170 0.33 3.07 7.39
N ILE A 171 1.33 2.91 8.28
CA ILE A 171 2.75 3.01 7.92
C ILE A 171 3.09 2.06 6.75
N ARG A 172 2.60 0.82 6.82
CA ARG A 172 2.85 -0.17 5.75
C ARG A 172 2.20 0.21 4.42
N SER A 173 0.94 0.62 4.41
CA SER A 173 0.29 1.04 3.15
C SER A 173 0.84 2.36 2.61
N GLY A 174 1.31 3.24 3.51
CA GLY A 174 1.90 4.52 3.18
C GLY A 174 3.30 4.44 2.58
N MET A 175 4.01 3.31 2.73
CA MET A 175 5.35 3.10 2.16
C MET A 175 6.26 4.32 2.34
N GLY A 176 6.52 4.70 3.59
CA GLY A 176 7.40 5.83 3.94
C GLY A 176 6.81 7.23 3.71
N CYS A 177 5.77 7.36 2.89
CA CYS A 177 5.22 8.67 2.50
C CYS A 177 4.59 9.44 3.68
N ILE A 178 4.17 8.75 4.74
CA ILE A 178 3.67 9.38 5.97
C ILE A 178 4.79 10.15 6.68
N GLU A 179 5.98 9.56 6.78
CA GLU A 179 7.15 10.22 7.37
C GLU A 179 7.66 11.34 6.46
N THR A 180 7.72 11.09 5.14
CA THR A 180 8.18 12.06 4.16
C THR A 180 7.32 13.33 4.10
N LEU A 181 5.99 13.19 4.12
CA LEU A 181 5.07 14.34 4.06
C LEU A 181 4.84 14.97 5.43
N GLY A 182 4.81 14.16 6.48
CA GLY A 182 4.21 14.55 7.76
C GLY A 182 2.71 14.86 7.61
N TYR A 183 2.06 15.25 8.71
CA TYR A 183 0.67 15.67 8.71
C TYR A 183 0.37 16.64 9.83
N THR A 184 -0.71 17.39 9.68
CA THR A 184 -1.30 18.18 10.77
C THR A 184 -2.67 17.59 11.11
N ARG A 185 -2.84 17.13 12.34
CA ARG A 185 -4.14 16.73 12.86
C ARG A 185 -4.85 17.96 13.40
N CYS A 186 -5.96 18.35 12.77
CA CYS A 186 -6.72 19.54 13.14
C CYS A 186 -8.20 19.37 12.76
N SER A 187 -9.06 20.10 13.43
CA SER A 187 -10.47 20.23 13.06
C SER A 187 -10.65 21.03 11.76
N LEU A 188 -11.83 20.93 11.16
CA LEU A 188 -12.19 21.66 9.95
C LEU A 188 -12.13 23.19 10.13
N ASP A 189 -12.31 23.68 11.36
CA ASP A 189 -12.25 25.10 11.70
C ASP A 189 -10.84 25.65 11.86
N GLU A 190 -9.84 24.77 11.95
CA GLU A 190 -8.43 25.14 12.03
C GLU A 190 -7.73 25.12 10.67
N LEU A 191 -8.46 24.81 9.59
CA LEU A 191 -7.92 24.90 8.23
C LEU A 191 -7.65 26.36 7.84
N PRO A 192 -6.57 26.63 7.06
CA PRO A 192 -6.29 27.97 6.56
C PRO A 192 -7.46 28.58 5.77
N GLU A 193 -7.95 29.73 6.21
CA GLU A 193 -9.09 30.43 5.59
C GLU A 193 -8.70 31.19 4.30
N ASP A 194 -7.41 31.43 4.08
CA ASP A 194 -6.87 32.15 2.93
C ASP A 194 -6.79 31.30 1.66
N LYS A 195 -7.04 29.99 1.76
CA LYS A 195 -6.97 29.04 0.64
C LYS A 195 -8.35 28.68 0.11
N PRO A 196 -8.52 28.56 -1.22
CA PRO A 196 -9.71 27.97 -1.81
C PRO A 196 -9.92 26.54 -1.30
N ILE A 197 -11.14 26.22 -0.86
CA ILE A 197 -11.52 24.89 -0.38
C ILE A 197 -12.52 24.30 -1.34
N PHE A 198 -12.25 23.10 -1.83
CA PHE A 198 -13.19 22.32 -2.62
C PHE A 198 -13.29 20.90 -2.08
N VAL A 199 -14.37 20.22 -2.43
CA VAL A 199 -14.71 18.90 -1.88
C VAL A 199 -14.83 17.89 -2.99
N LEU A 200 -14.27 16.70 -2.80
CA LEU A 200 -14.57 15.53 -3.62
C LEU A 200 -15.82 14.82 -3.09
N GLU A 201 -16.93 14.95 -3.78
CA GLU A 201 -18.18 14.29 -3.41
C GLU A 201 -19.05 14.00 -4.65
N THR A 202 -19.92 13.01 -4.52
CA THR A 202 -20.95 12.70 -5.50
C THR A 202 -21.92 13.87 -5.71
N GLY A 203 -22.44 14.02 -6.93
CA GLY A 203 -23.41 15.08 -7.25
C GLY A 203 -22.83 16.49 -7.43
N GLY A 204 -21.51 16.66 -7.34
CA GLY A 204 -20.80 17.89 -7.71
C GLY A 204 -20.60 18.07 -9.22
N THR A 205 -19.89 19.15 -9.59
CA THR A 205 -19.47 19.40 -10.97
C THR A 205 -18.56 18.28 -11.48
N PRO A 206 -18.80 17.74 -12.68
CA PRO A 206 -17.95 16.71 -13.28
C PRO A 206 -16.47 17.12 -13.32
N LEU A 207 -15.58 16.18 -12.98
CA LEU A 207 -14.13 16.39 -12.90
C LEU A 207 -13.51 17.07 -14.13
N ASN A 208 -14.02 16.74 -15.32
CA ASN A 208 -13.55 17.28 -16.61
C ASN A 208 -14.05 18.71 -16.90
N GLU A 209 -15.06 19.18 -16.17
CA GLU A 209 -15.65 20.52 -16.30
C GLU A 209 -15.31 21.42 -15.10
N PHE A 210 -14.82 20.82 -14.02
CA PHE A 210 -14.47 21.52 -12.80
C PHE A 210 -13.26 22.43 -13.01
N LYS A 211 -13.39 23.68 -12.54
CA LYS A 211 -12.30 24.68 -12.60
C LYS A 211 -11.45 24.58 -11.34
N PHE A 212 -10.39 23.78 -11.43
CA PHE A 212 -9.46 23.61 -10.32
C PHE A 212 -8.75 24.92 -9.94
N PRO A 213 -8.58 25.20 -8.64
CA PRO A 213 -7.81 26.36 -8.20
C PRO A 213 -6.31 26.10 -8.34
N LYS A 214 -5.50 27.15 -8.50
CA LYS A 214 -4.03 27.01 -8.62
C LYS A 214 -3.37 26.54 -7.32
N GLU A 215 -3.94 26.94 -6.20
CA GLU A 215 -3.62 26.50 -4.85
C GLU A 215 -4.93 26.29 -4.09
N GLY A 216 -4.95 25.42 -3.08
CA GLY A 216 -6.16 25.16 -2.34
C GLY A 216 -6.07 23.94 -1.44
N ILE A 217 -7.19 23.62 -0.81
CA ILE A 217 -7.36 22.43 0.02
C ILE A 217 -8.50 21.61 -0.57
N VAL A 218 -8.20 20.38 -0.99
CA VAL A 218 -9.25 19.41 -1.31
C VAL A 218 -9.64 18.65 -0.05
N ILE A 219 -10.95 18.58 0.23
CA ILE A 219 -11.50 17.74 1.27
C ILE A 219 -11.97 16.42 0.65
N ILE A 220 -11.56 15.31 1.26
CA ILE A 220 -12.04 13.96 0.96
C ILE A 220 -12.64 13.34 2.21
N GLY A 221 -13.79 12.68 2.06
CA GLY A 221 -14.60 12.22 3.19
C GLY A 221 -14.52 10.72 3.48
N SER A 222 -15.30 10.31 4.46
CA SER A 222 -15.40 8.94 4.96
C SER A 222 -15.88 7.96 3.89
N GLU A 223 -15.38 6.72 3.95
CA GLU A 223 -15.76 5.65 3.02
C GLU A 223 -17.25 5.31 3.04
N GLU A 224 -17.90 5.55 4.18
CA GLU A 224 -19.31 5.20 4.41
C GLU A 224 -20.22 6.41 4.35
N LEU A 225 -19.78 7.55 4.89
CA LEU A 225 -20.62 8.73 5.10
C LEU A 225 -20.37 9.84 4.08
N GLY A 226 -19.29 9.75 3.30
CA GLY A 226 -18.83 10.86 2.48
C GLY A 226 -18.33 12.02 3.34
N VAL A 227 -18.46 13.23 2.80
CA VAL A 227 -17.99 14.48 3.42
C VAL A 227 -19.09 15.09 4.29
N SER A 228 -18.73 15.70 5.42
CA SER A 228 -19.69 16.27 6.36
C SER A 228 -20.44 17.47 5.75
N PRO A 229 -21.68 17.76 6.21
CA PRO A 229 -22.41 18.97 5.81
C PRO A 229 -21.64 20.27 6.11
N GLU A 230 -20.83 20.30 7.16
CA GLU A 230 -19.98 21.44 7.53
C GLU A 230 -18.86 21.64 6.50
N ALA A 231 -18.19 20.55 6.09
CA ALA A 231 -17.17 20.60 5.04
C ALA A 231 -17.76 21.02 3.68
N LEU A 232 -18.95 20.54 3.33
CA LEU A 232 -19.68 20.98 2.13
C LEU A 232 -20.00 22.49 2.17
N LYS A 233 -20.38 23.03 3.33
CA LYS A 233 -20.61 24.48 3.50
C LYS A 233 -19.32 25.30 3.38
N LYS A 234 -18.17 24.74 3.75
CA LYS A 234 -16.86 25.40 3.60
C LYS A 234 -16.30 25.37 2.18
N ALA A 235 -16.87 24.56 1.29
CA ALA A 235 -16.39 24.35 -0.07
C ALA A 235 -16.61 25.56 -1.01
N ASN A 236 -15.92 26.67 -0.75
CA ASN A 236 -16.06 27.93 -1.49
C ASN A 236 -15.59 27.85 -2.96
N ALA A 237 -14.73 26.89 -3.30
CA ALA A 237 -14.28 26.62 -4.66
C ALA A 237 -15.11 25.52 -5.35
N GLY A 238 -16.12 24.98 -4.67
CA GLY A 238 -17.11 24.07 -5.24
C GLY A 238 -16.95 22.61 -4.84
N ILE A 239 -17.87 21.80 -5.35
CA ILE A 239 -17.92 20.36 -5.13
C ILE A 239 -17.59 19.71 -6.48
N VAL A 240 -16.58 18.85 -6.50
CA VAL A 240 -16.15 18.12 -7.69
C VAL A 240 -16.55 16.65 -7.58
N SER A 241 -17.03 16.08 -8.67
CA SER A 241 -17.47 14.69 -8.74
C SER A 241 -16.75 13.93 -9.86
N ILE A 242 -16.54 12.63 -9.66
CA ILE A 242 -15.98 11.75 -10.70
C ILE A 242 -17.15 11.14 -11.49
N PRO A 243 -17.27 11.38 -12.81
CA PRO A 243 -18.29 10.75 -13.62
C PRO A 243 -18.14 9.21 -13.62
N MET A 244 -19.22 8.50 -13.31
CA MET A 244 -19.26 7.03 -13.26
C MET A 244 -20.38 6.48 -14.15
N THR A 245 -20.09 5.43 -14.91
CA THR A 245 -21.08 4.77 -15.80
C THR A 245 -21.67 3.49 -15.19
N GLY A 246 -20.97 2.86 -14.25
CA GLY A 246 -21.37 1.59 -13.67
C GLY A 246 -22.48 1.70 -12.62
N LEU A 247 -22.90 0.55 -12.07
CA LEU A 247 -23.94 0.47 -11.03
C LEU A 247 -23.50 1.00 -9.66
N LYS A 248 -22.20 1.16 -9.43
CA LYS A 248 -21.68 1.63 -8.15
C LYS A 248 -21.79 3.15 -8.05
N ALA A 249 -22.25 3.62 -6.90
CA ALA A 249 -22.43 5.04 -6.62
C ALA A 249 -21.15 5.73 -6.14
N SER A 250 -20.11 4.98 -5.76
CA SER A 250 -18.85 5.52 -5.26
C SER A 250 -17.66 4.62 -5.57
N LEU A 251 -16.47 5.21 -5.48
CA LEU A 251 -15.18 4.53 -5.56
C LEU A 251 -14.56 4.44 -4.16
N ASN A 252 -13.56 3.56 -4.01
CA ASN A 252 -12.68 3.62 -2.84
C ASN A 252 -12.04 5.03 -2.74
N VAL A 253 -11.99 5.60 -1.54
CA VAL A 253 -11.51 6.99 -1.32
C VAL A 253 -10.09 7.21 -1.83
N GLY A 254 -9.18 6.25 -1.69
CA GLY A 254 -7.81 6.37 -2.21
C GLY A 254 -7.78 6.41 -3.74
N VAL A 255 -8.63 5.61 -4.41
CA VAL A 255 -8.76 5.64 -5.88
C VAL A 255 -9.38 6.95 -6.35
N ALA A 256 -10.46 7.39 -5.69
CA ALA A 256 -11.13 8.63 -6.01
C ALA A 256 -10.19 9.83 -5.85
N PHE A 257 -9.42 9.86 -4.75
CA PHE A 257 -8.41 10.87 -4.50
C PHE A 257 -7.31 10.86 -5.56
N GLY A 258 -6.82 9.70 -5.98
CA GLY A 258 -5.82 9.59 -7.06
C GLY A 258 -6.31 10.15 -8.40
N ILE A 259 -7.55 9.82 -8.80
CA ILE A 259 -8.17 10.36 -10.01
C ILE A 259 -8.28 11.89 -9.93
N LEU A 260 -8.72 12.41 -8.78
CA LEU A 260 -8.84 13.84 -8.57
C LEU A 260 -7.49 14.55 -8.62
N MET A 261 -6.48 14.02 -7.93
CA MET A 261 -5.15 14.63 -7.90
C MET A 261 -4.53 14.67 -9.30
N GLN A 262 -4.74 13.65 -10.12
CA GLN A 262 -4.26 13.66 -11.50
C GLN A 262 -4.94 14.75 -12.35
N ALA A 263 -6.24 14.92 -12.21
CA ALA A 263 -6.96 15.98 -12.90
C ALA A 263 -6.52 17.37 -12.40
N TRP A 264 -6.33 17.53 -11.10
CA TRP A 264 -5.86 18.79 -10.50
C TRP A 264 -4.46 19.14 -11.00
N VAL A 265 -3.49 18.23 -10.91
CA VAL A 265 -2.12 18.44 -11.41
C VAL A 265 -2.11 18.78 -12.90
N ASN A 266 -2.91 18.08 -13.73
CA ASN A 266 -2.99 18.37 -15.16
C ASN A 266 -3.54 19.78 -15.45
N SER A 267 -4.38 20.33 -14.58
CA SER A 267 -4.91 21.69 -14.74
C SER A 267 -3.91 22.80 -14.43
N LEU A 268 -2.78 22.46 -13.78
CA LEU A 268 -1.72 23.41 -13.40
C LEU A 268 -0.60 23.52 -14.43
N ASN A 269 -0.52 22.55 -15.35
CA ASN A 269 0.45 22.49 -16.45
C ASN A 269 -0.13 23.19 -17.70
#